data_AF-A0A507ER19-F1
#
_entry.id   AF-A0A507ER19-F1
#
_cell.length_a   1.000
_cell.length_b   1.000
_cell.length_c   1.000
_cell.angle_alpha   90.00
_cell.angle_beta   90.00
_cell.angle_gamma   90.00
#
_symmetry.space_group_name_H-M   'P 1'
#
loop_
_entity.id
_entity.type
_entity.pdbx_description
1 polymer ?
#
loop_
_entity_poly.entity_id
_entity_poly.type
_entity_poly.pdbx_seq_one_letter_code
_entity_poly.pdbx_strand_id
1 'polypeptide(L)'
;MAKKRSRTANDAKDAPQDLAPAQGSGIQKDMPRKYRNLLAAEKFSKKGKNVTGKNASQSAERRPGESLGDYSKRVDEKARSLVNTAVKSVSKTRQKKKEWLAKRKAKSTSKRNGQTSDDGDERRLGKDNVKFGTVAIQPPSITAVPKQRGQNQAAAIAALQKLENARAEQESQPKDTEVINTVGRKRKLKTLPEVERIAITIERERAIAHYRAIKGTLSAERSEEED
;
A
#
# COMPACT_ATOMS: atom_id res chain seq x y z
N MET A 1 -17.32 6.57 -37.03
CA MET A 1 -17.90 5.53 -36.14
C MET A 1 -16.78 4.97 -35.26
N ALA A 2 -16.80 5.21 -33.95
CA ALA A 2 -15.74 4.78 -33.04
C ALA A 2 -16.02 3.37 -32.49
N LYS A 3 -15.10 2.42 -32.74
CA LYS A 3 -15.15 1.04 -32.23
C LYS A 3 -14.91 1.04 -30.71
N LYS A 4 -15.93 0.68 -29.92
CA LYS A 4 -15.80 0.41 -28.48
C LYS A 4 -14.90 -0.81 -28.28
N ARG A 5 -13.73 -0.62 -27.67
CA ARG A 5 -12.87 -1.72 -27.23
C ARG A 5 -13.46 -2.36 -25.98
N SER A 6 -13.93 -3.60 -26.09
CA SER A 6 -14.35 -4.44 -24.97
C SER A 6 -13.13 -4.82 -24.12
N ARG A 7 -13.21 -4.59 -22.81
CA ARG A 7 -12.22 -5.09 -21.84
C ARG A 7 -12.19 -6.62 -21.90
N THR A 8 -11.01 -7.19 -22.08
CA THR A 8 -10.78 -8.64 -22.03
C THR A 8 -10.93 -9.16 -20.61
N ALA A 9 -11.54 -10.33 -20.45
CA ALA A 9 -11.91 -10.97 -19.17
C ALA A 9 -10.73 -11.32 -18.21
N ASN A 10 -9.49 -11.02 -18.59
CA ASN A 10 -8.29 -11.37 -17.80
C ASN A 10 -7.87 -10.31 -16.78
N ASP A 11 -8.40 -9.08 -16.83
CA ASP A 11 -8.11 -8.02 -15.84
C ASP A 11 -8.95 -8.12 -14.55
N ALA A 12 -9.83 -9.13 -14.44
CA ALA A 12 -10.74 -9.31 -13.30
C ALA A 12 -10.14 -10.08 -12.11
N LYS A 13 -8.87 -10.51 -12.17
CA LYS A 13 -8.25 -11.35 -11.12
C LYS A 13 -7.55 -10.59 -9.99
N ASP A 14 -7.37 -9.27 -10.11
CA ASP A 14 -6.70 -8.44 -9.09
C ASP A 14 -7.65 -7.43 -8.40
N ALA A 15 -8.96 -7.52 -8.62
CA ALA A 15 -9.91 -6.86 -7.73
C ALA A 15 -9.86 -7.55 -6.36
N PRO A 16 -9.88 -6.82 -5.22
CA PRO A 16 -10.02 -7.46 -3.92
C PRO A 16 -11.32 -8.28 -3.98
N GLN A 17 -11.19 -9.62 -4.01
CA GLN A 17 -12.35 -10.48 -3.87
C GLN A 17 -12.95 -10.16 -2.51
N ASP A 18 -14.07 -9.46 -2.52
CA ASP A 18 -14.96 -9.36 -1.38
C ASP A 18 -15.28 -10.79 -0.97
N LEU A 19 -14.64 -11.26 0.10
CA LEU A 19 -14.94 -12.55 0.70
C LEU A 19 -16.42 -12.47 1.10
N ALA A 20 -17.27 -13.13 0.31
CA ALA A 20 -18.67 -13.28 0.64
C ALA A 20 -18.76 -13.78 2.09
N PRO A 21 -19.68 -13.24 2.91
CA PRO A 21 -19.79 -13.64 4.30
C PRO A 21 -20.01 -15.15 4.34
N ALA A 22 -19.05 -15.87 4.90
CA ALA A 22 -19.12 -17.32 5.03
C ALA A 22 -20.45 -17.70 5.70
N GLN A 23 -21.37 -18.26 4.92
CA GLN A 23 -22.62 -18.80 5.44
C GLN A 23 -22.24 -19.99 6.32
N GLY A 24 -22.43 -19.85 7.64
CA GLY A 24 -22.09 -20.89 8.63
C GLY A 24 -21.11 -20.45 9.72
N SER A 25 -20.47 -19.28 9.63
CA SER A 25 -19.74 -18.75 10.79
C SER A 25 -20.75 -18.11 11.74
N GLY A 26 -20.89 -18.60 12.98
CA GLY A 26 -21.70 -18.01 14.07
C GLY A 26 -21.27 -16.60 14.52
N ILE A 27 -20.80 -15.79 13.58
CA ILE A 27 -20.43 -14.39 13.74
C ILE A 27 -21.69 -13.58 13.46
N GLN A 28 -22.22 -12.94 14.51
CA GLN A 28 -23.43 -12.13 14.47
C GLN A 28 -23.39 -11.12 13.30
N LYS A 29 -24.51 -11.00 12.57
CA LYS A 29 -24.63 -10.12 11.38
C LYS A 29 -24.55 -8.63 11.74
N ASP A 30 -24.72 -8.29 13.02
CA ASP A 30 -24.84 -6.92 13.53
C ASP A 30 -23.50 -6.25 13.85
N MET A 31 -22.37 -6.93 13.66
CA MET A 31 -21.06 -6.32 13.92
C MET A 31 -20.57 -5.48 12.73
N PRO A 32 -19.93 -4.32 12.99
CA PRO A 32 -19.32 -3.52 11.96
C PRO A 32 -18.36 -4.32 11.07
N ARG A 33 -18.46 -4.13 9.74
CA ARG A 33 -17.75 -4.92 8.71
C ARG A 33 -16.24 -5.04 8.96
N LYS A 34 -15.59 -3.96 9.44
CA LYS A 34 -14.16 -3.96 9.80
C LYS A 34 -13.84 -4.94 10.94
N TYR A 35 -14.70 -5.02 11.94
CA TYR A 35 -14.51 -5.89 13.10
C TYR A 35 -14.71 -7.36 12.74
N ARG A 36 -15.71 -7.65 11.89
CA ARG A 36 -15.95 -8.99 11.34
C ARG A 36 -14.74 -9.53 10.57
N ASN A 37 -14.08 -8.68 9.79
CA ASN A 37 -12.87 -9.05 9.05
C ASN A 37 -11.66 -9.31 9.97
N LEU A 38 -11.52 -8.55 11.06
CA LEU A 38 -10.46 -8.76 12.05
C LEU A 38 -10.64 -10.11 12.78
N LEU A 39 -11.87 -10.42 13.22
CA LEU A 39 -12.18 -11.70 13.87
C LEU A 39 -11.98 -12.90 12.92
N ALA A 40 -12.30 -12.73 11.63
CA ALA A 40 -12.03 -13.77 10.63
C ALA A 40 -10.52 -13.98 10.44
N ALA A 41 -9.73 -12.90 10.35
CA ALA A 41 -8.29 -12.96 10.18
C ALA A 41 -7.57 -13.62 11.39
N GLU A 42 -8.02 -13.35 12.62
CA GLU A 42 -7.49 -14.02 13.82
C GLU A 42 -7.66 -15.55 13.77
N LYS A 43 -8.82 -16.03 13.32
CA LYS A 43 -9.12 -17.47 13.21
C LYS A 43 -8.20 -18.17 12.21
N PHE A 44 -7.82 -17.50 11.12
CA PHE A 44 -6.85 -18.05 10.16
C PHE A 44 -5.40 -18.00 10.68
N SER A 45 -5.05 -17.02 11.52
CA SER A 45 -3.69 -16.95 12.12
C SER A 45 -3.39 -18.12 13.07
N LYS A 46 -4.42 -18.65 13.76
CA LYS A 46 -4.27 -19.76 14.71
C LYS A 46 -4.14 -21.13 14.03
N LYS A 47 -4.54 -21.26 12.76
CA LYS A 47 -4.50 -22.53 12.01
C LYS A 47 -3.17 -22.81 11.28
N GLY A 48 -2.19 -21.90 11.37
CA GLY A 48 -0.95 -21.95 10.58
C GLY A 48 0.34 -22.30 11.34
N LYS A 49 0.32 -22.61 12.63
CA LYS A 49 1.53 -22.89 13.44
C LYS A 49 1.81 -24.37 13.70
N ASN A 50 1.40 -25.25 12.79
CA ASN A 50 1.99 -26.59 12.69
C ASN A 50 3.02 -26.59 11.55
N VAL A 51 4.07 -25.78 11.69
CA VAL A 51 5.33 -26.05 10.99
C VAL A 51 6.13 -26.95 11.92
N THR A 52 5.72 -28.22 11.99
CA THR A 52 6.58 -29.32 12.44
C THR A 52 7.65 -29.53 11.37
N GLY A 53 8.51 -28.54 11.20
CA GLY A 53 9.74 -28.70 10.44
C GLY A 53 10.66 -29.57 11.29
N LYS A 54 10.66 -30.87 11.03
CA LYS A 54 11.69 -31.82 11.48
C LYS A 54 13.05 -31.41 10.90
N ASN A 55 13.60 -30.29 11.37
CA ASN A 55 15.03 -30.03 11.32
C ASN A 55 15.57 -30.35 12.70
N ALA A 56 15.35 -31.61 13.12
CA ALA A 56 16.15 -32.18 14.20
C ALA A 56 17.59 -31.88 13.82
N SER A 57 18.32 -31.22 14.72
CA SER A 57 19.73 -30.95 14.63
C SER A 57 20.46 -32.26 14.33
N GLN A 58 20.59 -32.59 13.04
CA GLN A 58 21.52 -33.60 12.59
C GLN A 58 22.89 -32.97 12.80
N SER A 59 23.41 -33.11 14.02
CA SER A 59 24.83 -33.10 14.30
C SER A 59 25.45 -33.96 13.19
N ALA A 60 26.12 -33.30 12.26
CA ALA A 60 26.79 -34.02 11.19
C ALA A 60 27.91 -34.78 11.89
N GLU A 61 27.73 -36.07 12.14
CA GLU A 61 28.84 -36.87 12.62
C GLU A 61 29.91 -36.95 11.52
N ARG A 62 31.17 -37.03 11.96
CA ARG A 62 32.30 -37.18 11.05
C ARG A 62 32.22 -38.57 10.41
N ARG A 63 32.36 -38.63 9.08
CA ARG A 63 32.29 -39.92 8.38
C ARG A 63 33.56 -40.73 8.68
N PRO A 64 33.47 -42.07 8.75
CA PRO A 64 34.66 -42.90 8.90
C PRO A 64 35.59 -42.67 7.69
N GLY A 65 36.86 -42.36 7.95
CA GLY A 65 37.88 -42.06 6.94
C GLY A 65 37.90 -40.62 6.41
N GLU A 66 37.01 -39.74 6.87
CA GLU A 66 37.01 -38.32 6.47
C GLU A 66 38.11 -37.54 7.21
N SER A 67 38.87 -36.71 6.50
CA SER A 67 39.81 -35.76 7.12
C SER A 67 39.05 -34.70 7.93
N LEU A 68 39.68 -34.15 8.98
CA LEU A 68 39.06 -33.08 9.77
C LEU A 68 38.73 -31.85 8.90
N GLY A 69 39.57 -31.55 7.91
CA GLY A 69 39.35 -30.43 6.99
C GLY A 69 38.13 -30.62 6.09
N ASP A 70 37.92 -31.83 5.58
CA ASP A 70 36.77 -32.13 4.71
C ASP A 70 35.46 -32.15 5.50
N TYR A 71 35.52 -32.64 6.74
CA TYR A 71 34.42 -32.55 7.70
C TYR A 71 34.00 -31.09 7.94
N SER A 72 34.94 -30.20 8.26
CA SER A 72 34.65 -28.78 8.47
C SER A 72 34.05 -28.12 7.23
N LYS A 73 34.60 -28.38 6.04
CA LYS A 73 34.06 -27.86 4.77
C LYS A 73 32.60 -28.30 4.56
N ARG A 74 32.29 -29.57 4.79
CA ARG A 74 30.94 -30.12 4.63
C ARG A 74 29.93 -29.50 5.60
N VAL A 75 30.34 -29.29 6.85
CA VAL A 75 29.53 -28.61 7.87
C VAL A 75 29.27 -27.16 7.44
N ASP A 76 30.30 -26.45 6.99
CA ASP A 76 30.20 -25.07 6.53
C ASP A 76 29.30 -24.92 5.30
N GLU A 77 29.40 -25.82 4.32
CA GLU A 77 28.52 -25.83 3.15
C GLU A 77 27.05 -26.04 3.54
N LYS A 78 26.79 -26.97 4.47
CA LYS A 78 25.44 -27.21 4.99
C LYS A 78 24.92 -25.96 5.70
N ALA A 79 25.73 -25.33 6.54
CA ALA A 79 25.39 -24.07 7.23
C ALA A 79 25.11 -22.93 6.23
N ARG A 80 25.98 -22.73 5.23
CA ARG A 80 25.79 -21.72 4.16
C ARG A 80 24.50 -21.95 3.39
N SER A 81 24.15 -23.20 3.06
CA SER A 81 22.92 -23.52 2.35
C SER A 81 21.66 -23.17 3.18
N LEU A 82 21.68 -23.46 4.48
CA LEU A 82 20.60 -23.12 5.41
C LEU A 82 20.45 -21.61 5.56
N VAL A 83 21.56 -20.88 5.76
CA VAL A 83 21.55 -19.41 5.84
C VAL A 83 21.01 -18.83 4.53
N ASN A 84 21.46 -19.32 3.37
CA ASN A 84 20.99 -18.82 2.07
C ASN A 84 19.50 -19.09 1.83
N THR A 85 18.97 -20.23 2.25
CA THR A 85 17.53 -20.51 2.15
C THR A 85 16.70 -19.64 3.09
N ALA A 86 17.16 -19.41 4.32
CA ALA A 86 16.53 -18.49 5.26
C ALA A 86 16.58 -17.03 4.78
N VAL A 87 17.70 -16.58 4.24
CA VAL A 87 17.84 -15.25 3.64
C VAL A 87 16.90 -15.12 2.44
N LYS A 88 16.81 -16.15 1.57
CA LYS A 88 15.86 -16.14 0.45
C LYS A 88 14.41 -16.07 0.92
N SER A 89 14.03 -16.75 2.00
CA SER A 89 12.65 -16.72 2.51
C SER A 89 12.26 -15.35 3.07
N VAL A 90 13.14 -14.71 3.86
CA VAL A 90 12.97 -13.32 4.34
C VAL A 90 13.06 -12.32 3.17
N SER A 91 13.91 -12.61 2.19
CA SER A 91 14.10 -11.79 1.00
C SER A 91 12.93 -11.85 0.02
N LYS A 92 11.94 -12.75 0.15
CA LYS A 92 10.78 -12.75 -0.76
C LYS A 92 10.04 -11.41 -0.75
N THR A 93 9.93 -10.76 0.41
CA THR A 93 9.32 -9.42 0.53
C THR A 93 10.20 -8.35 -0.13
N ARG A 94 11.52 -8.43 0.04
CA ARG A 94 12.49 -7.52 -0.59
C ARG A 94 12.57 -7.72 -2.11
N GLN A 95 12.50 -8.97 -2.59
CA GLN A 95 12.45 -9.35 -4.00
C GLN A 95 11.15 -8.87 -4.64
N LYS A 96 9.99 -9.11 -4.01
CA LYS A 96 8.70 -8.55 -4.46
C LYS A 96 8.74 -7.02 -4.56
N LYS A 97 9.33 -6.34 -3.58
CA LYS A 97 9.51 -4.87 -3.62
C LYS A 97 10.43 -4.45 -4.77
N LYS A 98 11.53 -5.17 -4.99
CA LYS A 98 12.47 -4.91 -6.10
C LYS A 98 11.79 -5.11 -7.46
N GLU A 99 11.06 -6.20 -7.65
CA GLU A 99 10.29 -6.50 -8.86
C GLU A 99 9.18 -5.48 -9.10
N TRP A 100 8.46 -5.08 -8.05
CA TRP A 100 7.44 -4.05 -8.15
C TRP A 100 8.04 -2.69 -8.54
N LEU A 101 9.16 -2.30 -7.94
CA LEU A 101 9.89 -1.08 -8.33
C LEU A 101 10.39 -1.15 -9.77
N ALA A 102 10.91 -2.29 -10.21
CA ALA A 102 11.34 -2.51 -11.59
C ALA A 102 10.17 -2.39 -12.57
N LYS A 103 9.04 -3.05 -12.29
CA LYS A 103 7.80 -2.94 -13.08
C LYS A 103 7.27 -1.50 -13.11
N ARG A 104 7.32 -0.79 -11.98
CA ARG A 104 6.90 0.62 -11.90
C ARG A 104 7.79 1.54 -12.74
N LYS A 105 9.12 1.36 -12.69
CA LYS A 105 10.07 2.09 -13.53
C LYS A 105 9.89 1.77 -15.01
N ALA A 106 9.71 0.51 -15.37
CA ALA A 106 9.44 0.08 -16.75
C ALA A 106 8.14 0.68 -17.31
N LYS A 107 7.06 0.72 -16.51
CA LYS A 107 5.80 1.39 -16.90
C LYS A 107 5.97 2.90 -17.07
N SER A 108 6.74 3.56 -16.20
CA SER A 108 7.02 4.99 -16.29
C SER A 108 7.81 5.34 -17.56
N THR A 109 8.85 4.57 -17.85
CA THR A 109 9.69 4.76 -19.05
C THR A 109 8.92 4.47 -20.33
N SER A 110 8.14 3.39 -20.39
CA SER A 110 7.26 3.09 -21.53
C SER A 110 6.22 4.18 -21.79
N LYS A 111 5.60 4.76 -20.75
CA LYS A 111 4.68 5.91 -20.92
C LYS A 111 5.38 7.14 -21.50
N ARG A 112 6.57 7.45 -20.99
CA ARG A 112 7.36 8.59 -21.47
C ARG A 112 7.79 8.42 -22.92
N ASN A 113 8.20 7.21 -23.30
CA ASN A 113 8.63 6.89 -24.66
C ASN A 113 7.43 6.81 -25.64
N GLY A 114 6.27 6.33 -25.19
CA GLY A 114 5.06 6.28 -26.01
C GLY A 114 4.43 7.64 -26.29
N GLN A 115 4.60 8.64 -25.41
CA GLN A 115 4.19 10.02 -25.70
C GLN A 115 5.17 10.74 -26.64
N THR A 116 6.47 10.43 -26.56
CA THR A 116 7.48 11.14 -27.38
C THR A 116 7.46 10.74 -28.84
N SER A 117 6.88 9.58 -29.20
CA SER A 117 6.80 9.14 -30.60
C SER A 117 5.65 9.75 -31.40
N ASP A 118 4.54 10.16 -30.75
CA ASP A 118 3.37 10.75 -31.43
C ASP A 118 3.36 12.29 -31.33
N ASP A 119 3.76 12.84 -30.18
CA ASP A 119 3.77 14.29 -29.95
C ASP A 119 4.93 15.02 -30.68
N GLY A 120 5.93 14.27 -31.15
CA GLY A 120 7.13 14.82 -31.81
C GLY A 120 6.85 15.39 -33.20
N ASP A 121 5.97 14.73 -33.95
CA ASP A 121 5.59 15.14 -35.30
C ASP A 121 4.48 16.21 -35.27
N GLU A 122 3.52 16.13 -34.35
CA GLU A 122 2.51 17.19 -34.14
C GLU A 122 3.14 18.52 -33.68
N ARG A 123 4.15 18.50 -32.79
CA ARG A 123 4.87 19.73 -32.40
C ARG A 123 5.71 20.35 -33.51
N ARG A 124 6.11 19.58 -34.52
CA ARG A 124 6.84 20.11 -35.68
C ARG A 124 5.88 20.75 -36.68
N LEU A 125 4.65 20.24 -36.78
CA LEU A 125 3.62 20.74 -37.70
C LEU A 125 2.84 21.95 -37.13
N GLY A 126 2.81 22.14 -35.81
CA GLY A 126 2.07 23.24 -35.14
C GLY A 126 2.88 24.49 -34.77
N LYS A 127 4.10 24.69 -35.30
CA LYS A 127 4.84 25.95 -35.08
C LYS A 127 4.29 27.03 -36.00
N ASP A 128 3.29 27.76 -35.51
CA ASP A 128 2.87 29.01 -36.13
C ASP A 128 4.02 30.02 -36.07
N ASN A 129 4.50 30.44 -37.25
CA ASN A 129 5.50 31.49 -37.39
C ASN A 129 4.87 32.88 -37.17
N VAL A 130 4.34 33.13 -35.97
CA VAL A 130 3.81 34.44 -35.60
C VAL A 130 4.97 35.37 -35.26
N LYS A 131 5.12 36.46 -36.00
CA LYS A 131 6.12 37.49 -35.71
C LYS A 131 5.75 38.21 -34.40
N PHE A 132 6.73 38.42 -33.53
CA PHE A 132 6.56 39.23 -32.32
C PHE A 132 5.98 40.61 -32.70
N GLY A 133 4.81 40.96 -32.17
CA GLY A 133 4.14 42.25 -32.42
C GLY A 133 2.74 42.16 -33.03
N THR A 134 2.31 41.00 -33.54
CA THR A 134 0.89 40.80 -33.90
C THR A 134 0.09 40.50 -32.63
N VAL A 135 -0.66 41.50 -32.14
CA VAL A 135 -1.66 41.31 -31.09
C VAL A 135 -2.71 40.33 -31.62
N ALA A 136 -2.87 39.19 -30.95
CA ALA A 136 -3.97 38.28 -31.23
C ALA A 136 -5.27 39.07 -31.05
N ILE A 137 -6.05 39.20 -32.13
CA ILE A 137 -7.42 39.68 -32.06
C ILE A 137 -8.12 38.84 -31.00
N GLN A 138 -8.77 39.53 -30.06
CA GLN A 138 -9.52 39.04 -28.90
C GLN A 138 -9.91 37.55 -28.99
N PRO A 139 -9.67 36.73 -27.93
CA PRO A 139 -10.03 35.33 -27.96
C PRO A 139 -11.49 35.18 -28.38
N PRO A 140 -11.83 34.20 -29.24
CA PRO A 140 -13.19 34.05 -29.73
C PRO A 140 -14.13 33.87 -28.53
N SER A 141 -15.11 34.76 -28.41
CA SER A 141 -16.15 34.61 -27.40
C SER A 141 -17.03 33.42 -27.78
N ILE A 142 -17.12 32.43 -26.90
CA ILE A 142 -18.02 31.29 -27.09
C ILE A 142 -19.45 31.82 -26.90
N THR A 143 -20.09 32.25 -27.98
CA THR A 143 -21.49 32.66 -28.05
C THR A 143 -22.42 31.48 -28.40
N ALA A 144 -21.95 30.25 -28.19
CA ALA A 144 -22.70 29.04 -28.54
C ALA A 144 -23.93 28.89 -27.62
N VAL A 145 -25.10 29.28 -28.14
CA VAL A 145 -26.39 29.02 -27.50
C VAL A 145 -26.61 27.50 -27.47
N PRO A 146 -26.76 26.88 -26.29
CA PRO A 146 -26.94 25.44 -26.18
C PRO A 146 -28.19 24.98 -26.91
N LYS A 147 -28.05 23.92 -27.74
CA LYS A 147 -29.14 23.37 -28.55
C LYS A 147 -30.22 22.78 -27.65
N GLN A 148 -31.43 23.34 -27.74
CA GLN A 148 -32.59 22.94 -26.94
C GLN A 148 -32.95 21.46 -27.18
N ARG A 149 -33.04 20.67 -26.10
CA ARG A 149 -33.62 19.32 -26.10
C ARG A 149 -34.70 19.25 -25.01
N GLY A 150 -35.97 19.30 -25.41
CA GLY A 150 -37.12 18.97 -24.56
C GLY A 150 -37.80 20.15 -23.83
N GLN A 151 -38.98 19.87 -23.27
CA GLN A 151 -39.97 20.84 -22.74
C GLN A 151 -39.70 21.39 -21.31
N ASN A 152 -38.55 21.13 -20.69
CA ASN A 152 -38.29 21.51 -19.29
C ASN A 152 -37.37 22.75 -19.15
N GLN A 153 -37.68 23.83 -19.87
CA GLN A 153 -36.80 24.99 -20.00
C GLN A 153 -36.67 25.82 -18.70
N ALA A 154 -37.76 26.03 -17.96
CA ALA A 154 -37.73 26.85 -16.76
C ALA A 154 -36.90 26.22 -15.62
N ALA A 155 -36.95 24.88 -15.49
CA ALA A 155 -36.24 24.16 -14.43
C ALA A 155 -34.72 24.11 -14.65
N ALA A 156 -34.28 23.96 -15.90
CA ALA A 156 -32.86 23.91 -16.24
C ALA A 156 -32.17 25.28 -16.09
N ILE A 157 -32.85 26.36 -16.49
CA ILE A 157 -32.34 27.73 -16.35
C ILE A 157 -32.27 28.11 -14.87
N ALA A 158 -33.30 27.78 -14.07
CA ALA A 158 -33.29 28.01 -12.63
C ALA A 158 -32.20 27.20 -11.90
N ALA A 159 -31.88 25.99 -12.37
CA ALA A 159 -30.81 25.17 -11.79
C ALA A 159 -29.41 25.74 -12.07
N LEU A 160 -29.18 26.29 -13.27
CA LEU A 160 -27.91 26.93 -13.64
C LEU A 160 -27.69 28.22 -12.84
N GLN A 161 -28.71 29.06 -12.71
CA GLN A 161 -28.63 30.28 -11.89
C GLN A 161 -28.36 29.98 -10.41
N LYS A 162 -28.95 28.91 -9.87
CA LYS A 162 -28.66 28.46 -8.50
C LYS A 162 -27.21 28.00 -8.30
N LEU A 163 -26.61 27.35 -9.30
CA LEU A 163 -25.21 26.91 -9.23
C LEU A 163 -24.23 28.08 -9.36
N GLU A 164 -24.54 29.08 -10.19
CA GLU A 164 -23.71 30.29 -10.28
C GLU A 164 -23.73 31.09 -8.98
N ASN A 165 -24.90 31.28 -8.37
CA ASN A 165 -25.01 31.98 -7.09
C ASN A 165 -24.31 31.22 -5.95
N ALA A 166 -24.43 29.89 -5.89
CA ALA A 166 -23.75 29.07 -4.89
C ALA A 166 -22.22 29.04 -5.07
N ARG A 167 -21.72 29.23 -6.30
CA ARG A 167 -20.28 29.30 -6.59
C ARG A 167 -19.72 30.66 -6.21
N ALA A 168 -20.45 31.74 -6.46
CA ALA A 168 -20.09 33.09 -6.03
C ALA A 168 -20.02 33.21 -4.50
N GLU A 169 -20.87 32.49 -3.76
CA GLU A 169 -20.84 32.44 -2.29
C GLU A 169 -19.69 31.58 -1.71
N GLN A 170 -19.14 30.61 -2.46
CA GLN A 170 -18.03 29.77 -1.97
C GLN A 170 -16.64 30.38 -2.17
N GLU A 171 -16.50 31.44 -2.98
CA GLU A 171 -15.21 32.07 -3.28
C GLU A 171 -14.80 33.13 -2.24
N SER A 172 -15.67 33.43 -1.26
CA SER A 172 -15.44 34.42 -0.19
C SER A 172 -15.07 33.83 1.18
N GLN A 173 -14.90 32.51 1.30
CA GLN A 173 -14.52 31.84 2.54
C GLN A 173 -13.11 31.21 2.42
N PRO A 174 -12.11 31.65 3.21
CA PRO A 174 -10.82 30.98 3.25
C PRO A 174 -10.99 29.60 3.91
N LYS A 175 -10.89 28.54 3.11
CA LYS A 175 -10.81 27.16 3.62
C LYS A 175 -9.41 26.92 4.18
N ASP A 176 -9.30 26.99 5.50
CA ASP A 176 -8.21 26.37 6.26
C ASP A 176 -8.13 24.88 5.90
N THR A 177 -7.24 24.57 4.98
CA THR A 177 -6.83 23.22 4.63
C THR A 177 -5.34 23.09 4.89
N GLU A 178 -4.95 23.22 6.16
CA GLU A 178 -3.68 22.71 6.66
C GLU A 178 -3.72 21.18 6.72
N VAL A 179 -3.71 20.55 5.55
CA VAL A 179 -3.34 19.16 5.40
C VAL A 179 -2.05 19.19 4.60
N ILE A 180 -0.97 18.64 5.17
CA ILE A 180 0.37 18.37 4.59
C ILE A 180 1.49 19.27 5.14
N ASN A 181 2.10 18.86 6.25
CA ASN A 181 3.56 18.59 6.37
C ASN A 181 4.06 18.57 7.83
N THR A 182 3.89 17.44 8.53
CA THR A 182 4.70 17.16 9.74
C THR A 182 5.20 15.72 9.76
N VAL A 183 5.74 15.24 8.64
CA VAL A 183 6.54 14.00 8.62
C VAL A 183 7.89 14.31 9.28
N GLY A 184 7.92 14.37 10.61
CA GLY A 184 9.17 14.63 11.35
C GLY A 184 9.01 15.10 12.80
N ARG A 185 7.87 15.71 13.17
CA ARG A 185 7.60 16.06 14.57
C ARG A 185 6.82 14.93 15.23
N LYS A 186 7.42 14.29 16.24
CA LYS A 186 6.71 13.31 17.09
C LYS A 186 5.53 14.03 17.75
N ARG A 187 4.31 13.59 17.44
CA ARG A 187 3.09 14.13 18.08
C ARG A 187 3.12 13.76 19.57
N LYS A 188 2.77 14.70 20.44
CA LYS A 188 2.69 14.46 21.89
C LYS A 188 1.53 13.49 22.14
N LEU A 189 1.67 12.53 23.07
CA LEU A 189 0.62 11.56 23.41
C LEU A 189 -0.73 12.24 23.73
N LYS A 190 -0.69 13.42 24.37
CA LYS A 190 -1.88 14.23 24.70
C LYS A 190 -2.66 14.74 23.47
N THR A 191 -2.01 14.83 22.32
CA THR A 191 -2.58 15.36 21.06
C THR A 191 -3.12 14.27 20.13
N LEU A 192 -3.01 13.00 20.54
CA LEU A 192 -3.51 11.86 19.76
C LEU A 192 -4.98 11.59 20.09
N PRO A 193 -5.75 11.04 19.14
CA PRO A 193 -7.12 10.60 19.38
C PRO A 193 -7.15 9.48 20.42
N GLU A 194 -8.26 9.36 21.16
CA GLU A 194 -8.40 8.46 22.31
C GLU A 194 -8.06 7.00 21.98
N VAL A 195 -8.52 6.53 20.82
CA VAL A 195 -8.27 5.15 20.34
C VAL A 195 -6.77 4.88 20.18
N GLU A 196 -6.01 5.84 19.65
CA GLU A 196 -4.57 5.70 19.49
C GLU A 196 -3.82 5.80 20.82
N ARG A 197 -4.30 6.65 21.75
CA ARG A 197 -3.75 6.73 23.11
C ARG A 197 -3.82 5.38 23.82
N ILE A 198 -5.00 4.74 23.79
CA ILE A 198 -5.25 3.43 24.40
C ILE A 198 -4.33 2.36 23.80
N ALA A 199 -4.18 2.34 22.47
CA ALA A 199 -3.30 1.37 21.81
C ALA A 199 -1.84 1.53 22.26
N ILE A 200 -1.34 2.77 22.30
CA ILE A 200 0.04 3.06 22.72
C ILE A 200 0.27 2.70 24.20
N THR A 201 -0.70 2.95 25.08
CA THR A 201 -0.58 2.58 26.50
C THR A 201 -0.57 1.08 26.70
N ILE A 202 -1.40 0.32 25.98
CA ILE A 202 -1.41 -1.15 26.03
C ILE A 202 -0.08 -1.73 25.55
N GLU A 203 0.47 -1.22 24.45
CA GLU A 203 1.78 -1.66 23.96
C GLU A 203 2.90 -1.35 24.96
N ARG A 204 2.86 -0.17 25.60
CA ARG A 204 3.81 0.22 26.65
C ARG A 204 3.75 -0.74 27.84
N GLU A 205 2.56 -1.06 28.33
CA GLU A 205 2.39 -2.00 29.45
C GLU A 205 2.88 -3.40 29.10
N ARG A 206 2.59 -3.88 27.89
CA ARG A 206 3.08 -5.16 27.39
C ARG A 206 4.61 -5.21 27.32
N ALA A 207 5.24 -4.15 26.86
CA ALA A 207 6.71 -4.05 26.81
C ALA A 207 7.34 -4.03 28.21
N ILE A 208 6.74 -3.30 29.15
CA ILE A 208 7.18 -3.26 30.55
C ILE A 208 7.05 -4.65 31.19
N ALA A 209 5.92 -5.33 30.99
CA ALA A 209 5.70 -6.67 31.51
C ALA A 209 6.73 -7.68 30.97
N HIS A 210 7.00 -7.62 29.65
CA HIS A 210 8.01 -8.46 29.01
C HIS A 210 9.42 -8.18 29.56
N TYR A 211 9.79 -6.92 29.74
CA TYR A 211 11.07 -6.54 30.33
C TYR A 211 11.20 -7.01 31.79
N ARG A 212 10.12 -6.89 32.59
CA ARG A 212 10.10 -7.40 33.97
C ARG A 212 10.25 -8.91 34.01
N ALA A 213 9.61 -9.65 33.11
CA ALA A 213 9.76 -11.10 33.02
C ALA A 213 11.21 -11.48 32.74
N ILE A 214 11.83 -10.89 31.70
CA ILE A 214 13.24 -11.13 31.35
C ILE A 214 14.18 -10.75 32.49
N LYS A 215 13.96 -9.58 33.11
CA LYS A 215 14.82 -9.13 34.19
C LYS A 215 14.68 -10.02 35.43
N GLY A 216 13.46 -10.47 35.72
CA GLY A 216 13.16 -11.39 36.83
C GLY A 216 13.79 -12.78 36.63
N THR A 217 13.78 -13.32 35.40
CA THR A 217 14.46 -14.58 35.08
C THR A 217 15.97 -14.44 35.15
N LEU A 218 16.54 -13.36 34.60
CA LEU A 218 17.99 -13.07 34.68
C LEU A 218 18.49 -12.93 36.12
N SER A 219 17.69 -12.35 37.02
CA SER A 219 18.06 -12.27 38.43
C SER A 219 17.97 -13.62 39.16
N ALA A 220 17.08 -14.52 38.73
CA ALA A 220 16.92 -15.85 39.32
C ALA A 220 17.99 -16.84 38.82
N GLU A 221 18.33 -16.80 37.53
CA GLU A 221 19.41 -17.62 36.95
C GLU A 221 20.78 -17.28 37.59
N ARG A 222 21.00 -16.02 37.95
CA ARG A 222 22.25 -15.58 38.60
C ARG A 222 22.37 -16.03 40.06
N SER A 223 21.27 -16.26 40.77
CA SER A 223 21.31 -16.79 42.14
C SER A 223 21.53 -18.30 42.21
N GLU A 224 21.27 -19.05 41.12
CA GLU A 224 21.50 -20.50 41.10
C GLU A 224 22.94 -20.89 40.69
N GLU A 225 23.76 -19.93 40.23
CA GLU A 225 25.18 -20.16 39.92
C GLU A 225 26.13 -19.85 41.09
N GLU A 226 25.64 -19.25 42.18
CA GLU A 226 26.46 -18.85 43.35
C GLU A 226 26.25 -19.74 44.60
N ASP A 227 25.43 -20.78 44.52
CA ASP A 227 25.27 -21.84 45.56
C ASP A 227 25.92 -23.17 45.12
#